data_AF-A0A0F8ZAX6-F1
#
_entry.id   AF-A0A0F8ZAX6-F1
#
_cell.length_a   1.000
_cell.length_b   1.000
_cell.length_c   1.000
_cell.angle_alpha   90.00
_cell.angle_beta   90.00
_cell.angle_gamma   90.00
#
_symmetry.space_group_name_H-M   'P 1'
#
loop_
_entity.id
_entity.type
_entity.pdbx_description
1 polymer ?
#
loop_
_entity_poly.entity_id
_entity_poly.type
_entity_poly.pdbx_seq_one_letter_code
_entity_poly.pdbx_strand_id
1 'polypeptide(L)'
;MNTRDKNDAKRAMGDHGDSEGLAQSTQSAFQEALEKGYGDPRFYALLEKESILHGAKNKDYAQGGKQGHLGNFTRTSAIKRLYPGFDWSSPFGTAIDYMLKQFDAAMILYSVGRRSVTGENIPERLQDVSVYSKIASLLWEDEQPKLNIKPDTKIITEEIRDQLTKQLQDKPAKDPTLSCGICGFTHGTS
;
A
#
# COMPACT_ATOMS: atom_id res chain seq x y z
N MET A 1 -47.95 -26.64 -16.56
CA MET A 1 -47.99 -25.15 -16.52
C MET A 1 -48.78 -24.75 -15.29
N ASN A 2 -48.13 -24.34 -14.21
CA ASN A 2 -48.80 -23.91 -13.00
C ASN A 2 -48.05 -22.70 -12.42
N THR A 3 -48.70 -21.55 -12.46
CA THR A 3 -48.22 -20.25 -12.03
C THR A 3 -48.51 -20.08 -10.55
N ARG A 4 -47.59 -20.45 -9.64
CA ARG A 4 -47.80 -20.20 -8.21
C ARG A 4 -46.56 -20.13 -7.29
N ASP A 5 -45.34 -20.01 -7.81
CA ASP A 5 -44.12 -19.91 -6.98
C ASP A 5 -43.26 -18.68 -7.33
N LYS A 6 -43.83 -17.48 -7.25
CA LYS A 6 -43.07 -16.23 -7.45
C LYS A 6 -43.08 -15.25 -6.28
N ASN A 7 -43.63 -15.60 -5.12
CA ASN A 7 -43.87 -14.60 -4.05
C ASN A 7 -43.15 -14.77 -2.71
N ASP A 8 -42.43 -15.86 -2.43
CA ASP A 8 -41.90 -16.05 -1.05
C ASP A 8 -40.40 -15.83 -0.86
N ALA A 9 -39.66 -15.43 -1.90
CA ALA A 9 -38.24 -15.06 -1.76
C ALA A 9 -37.99 -13.56 -1.55
N LYS A 10 -39.00 -12.81 -1.08
CA LYS A 10 -38.93 -11.36 -0.83
C LYS A 10 -38.83 -11.00 0.67
N ARG A 11 -38.34 -11.93 1.51
CA ARG A 11 -38.28 -11.82 2.98
C ARG A 11 -36.85 -11.72 3.56
N ALA A 12 -35.89 -11.16 2.82
CA ALA A 12 -34.50 -11.03 3.28
C ALA A 12 -33.86 -9.67 2.96
N MET A 13 -34.63 -8.59 3.02
CA MET A 13 -34.06 -7.23 3.05
C MET A 13 -34.38 -6.64 4.41
N GLY A 14 -33.38 -6.63 5.27
CA GLY A 14 -33.43 -6.06 6.61
C GLY A 14 -33.85 -4.59 6.56
N ASP A 15 -34.77 -4.30 7.46
CA ASP A 15 -35.27 -2.99 7.81
C ASP A 15 -34.10 -2.07 8.21
N HIS A 16 -33.88 -0.99 7.46
CA HIS A 16 -32.94 0.08 7.79
C HIS A 16 -33.64 1.18 8.59
N GLY A 17 -34.34 0.80 9.66
CA GLY A 17 -35.26 1.66 10.41
C GLY A 17 -34.77 2.25 11.75
N ASP A 18 -33.58 1.87 12.26
CA ASP A 18 -33.23 2.12 13.68
C ASP A 18 -32.00 3.04 13.92
N SER A 19 -31.47 3.73 12.91
CA SER A 19 -30.29 4.60 13.12
C SER A 19 -30.63 5.94 13.79
N GLU A 20 -31.82 6.49 13.57
CA GLU A 20 -32.21 7.81 14.09
C GLU A 20 -32.57 7.77 15.58
N GLY A 21 -33.21 6.70 16.05
CA GLY A 21 -33.58 6.53 17.47
C GLY A 21 -32.36 6.32 18.38
N LEU A 22 -31.34 5.62 17.88
CA LEU A 22 -30.12 5.35 18.65
C LEU A 22 -29.29 6.64 18.86
N ALA A 23 -29.21 7.51 17.84
CA ALA A 23 -28.46 8.76 17.89
C ALA A 23 -29.09 9.79 18.86
N GLN A 24 -30.42 9.88 18.92
CA GLN A 24 -31.11 10.75 19.87
C GLN A 24 -30.95 10.27 21.32
N SER A 25 -31.00 8.95 21.55
CA SER A 25 -30.83 8.37 22.90
C SER A 25 -29.41 8.53 23.46
N THR A 26 -28.39 8.54 22.60
CA THR A 26 -26.99 8.70 23.00
C THR A 26 -26.64 10.16 23.26
N GLN A 27 -27.20 11.11 22.51
CA GLN A 27 -27.05 12.53 22.81
C GLN A 27 -27.70 12.90 24.15
N SER A 28 -28.89 12.36 24.47
CA SER A 28 -29.54 12.68 25.74
C SER A 28 -28.77 12.10 26.95
N ALA A 29 -28.27 10.87 26.86
CA ALA A 29 -27.47 10.25 27.92
C ALA A 29 -26.13 10.97 28.15
N PHE A 30 -25.51 11.47 27.07
CA PHE A 30 -24.30 12.27 27.14
C PHE A 30 -24.52 13.62 27.83
N GLN A 31 -25.60 14.31 27.47
CA GLN A 31 -25.99 15.58 28.07
C GLN A 31 -26.31 15.41 29.57
N GLU A 32 -27.00 14.34 29.93
CA GLU A 32 -27.34 14.01 31.32
C GLU A 32 -26.09 13.70 32.15
N ALA A 33 -25.08 13.04 31.59
CA ALA A 33 -23.80 12.79 32.27
C ALA A 33 -23.03 14.09 32.56
N LEU A 34 -23.04 15.03 31.60
CA LEU A 34 -22.45 16.35 31.76
C LEU A 34 -23.19 17.19 32.82
N GLU A 35 -24.52 17.18 32.81
CA GLU A 35 -25.36 17.93 33.75
C GLU A 35 -25.24 17.42 35.20
N LYS A 36 -24.98 16.12 35.39
CA LYS A 36 -24.71 15.52 36.71
C LYS A 36 -23.37 15.94 37.33
N GLY A 37 -22.52 16.68 36.59
CA GLY A 37 -21.25 17.22 37.09
C GLY A 37 -20.13 16.18 37.22
N TYR A 38 -20.30 14.99 36.63
CA TYR A 38 -19.25 13.98 36.55
C TYR A 38 -18.46 14.14 35.26
N GLY A 39 -17.13 14.16 35.36
CA GLY A 39 -16.23 14.31 34.21
C GLY A 39 -15.85 15.75 33.87
N ASP A 40 -14.77 15.90 33.12
CA ASP A 40 -14.24 17.21 32.70
C ASP A 40 -14.80 17.56 31.31
N PRO A 41 -15.52 18.70 31.13
CA PRO A 41 -16.02 19.14 29.83
C PRO A 41 -14.95 19.21 28.72
N ARG A 42 -13.69 19.44 29.09
CA ARG A 42 -12.56 19.47 28.14
C ARG A 42 -12.28 18.08 27.55
N PHE A 43 -12.50 17.01 28.31
CA PHE A 43 -12.35 15.63 27.83
C PHE A 43 -13.35 15.33 26.71
N TYR A 44 -14.58 15.78 26.87
CA TYR A 44 -15.64 15.61 25.88
C TYR A 44 -15.40 16.41 24.61
N ALA A 45 -14.85 17.62 24.72
CA ALA A 45 -14.39 18.39 23.57
C ALA A 45 -13.22 17.71 22.83
N LEU A 46 -12.38 16.93 23.52
CA LEU A 46 -11.35 16.10 22.87
C LEU A 46 -12.00 14.92 22.14
N LEU A 47 -12.96 14.22 22.75
CA LEU A 47 -13.69 13.13 22.10
C LEU A 47 -14.43 13.59 20.84
N GLU A 48 -15.04 14.77 20.87
CA GLU A 48 -15.69 15.35 19.68
C GLU A 48 -14.66 15.57 18.56
N LYS A 49 -13.51 16.18 18.88
CA LYS A 49 -12.41 16.36 17.91
C LYS A 49 -11.89 15.02 17.38
N GLU A 50 -11.74 14.03 18.25
CA GLU A 50 -11.31 12.68 17.88
C GLU A 50 -12.34 11.98 16.97
N SER A 51 -13.64 12.19 17.20
CA SER A 51 -14.70 11.62 16.36
C SER A 51 -14.66 12.17 14.93
N ILE A 52 -14.43 13.48 14.80
CA ILE A 52 -14.27 14.16 13.51
C ILE A 52 -12.99 13.67 12.82
N LEU A 53 -11.89 13.60 13.57
CA LEU A 53 -10.60 13.11 13.06
C LEU A 53 -10.70 11.65 12.59
N HIS A 54 -11.38 10.80 13.36
CA HIS A 54 -11.64 9.41 12.99
C HIS A 54 -12.37 9.33 11.66
N GLY A 55 -13.47 10.07 11.47
CA GLY A 55 -14.18 10.12 10.20
C GLY A 55 -13.32 10.58 9.03
N ALA A 56 -12.47 11.61 9.24
CA ALA A 56 -11.56 12.11 8.23
C ALA A 56 -10.47 11.09 7.85
N LYS A 57 -9.90 10.38 8.84
CA LYS A 57 -8.85 9.37 8.61
C LYS A 57 -9.39 8.07 8.04
N ASN A 58 -10.61 7.69 8.38
CA ASN A 58 -11.22 6.44 7.94
C ASN A 58 -11.52 6.41 6.43
N LYS A 59 -11.45 7.57 5.77
CA LYS A 59 -11.96 7.78 4.41
C LYS A 59 -11.18 7.02 3.33
N ASP A 60 -9.89 6.73 3.50
CA ASP A 60 -9.09 6.05 2.46
C ASP A 60 -9.19 4.52 2.51
N TYR A 61 -9.53 3.93 3.66
CA TYR A 61 -9.62 2.48 3.84
C TYR A 61 -11.03 1.96 4.10
N ALA A 62 -11.99 2.84 4.38
CA ALA A 62 -13.42 2.52 4.37
C ALA A 62 -14.00 2.46 2.94
N GLN A 63 -13.36 3.11 1.96
CA GLN A 63 -13.86 3.19 0.58
C GLN A 63 -13.46 1.96 -0.25
N GLY A 64 -13.93 0.77 0.11
CA GLY A 64 -13.46 -0.49 -0.50
C GLY A 64 -14.54 -1.53 -0.81
N GLY A 65 -15.76 -1.11 -1.14
CA GLY A 65 -16.85 -2.01 -1.54
C GLY A 65 -17.80 -2.42 -0.40
N LYS A 66 -18.50 -3.55 -0.55
CA LYS A 66 -19.59 -4.02 0.35
C LYS A 66 -19.17 -4.27 1.81
N GLN A 67 -17.87 -4.22 2.12
CA GLN A 67 -17.27 -4.60 3.41
C GLN A 67 -17.26 -3.44 4.45
N GLY A 68 -17.69 -2.24 4.06
CA GLY A 68 -17.90 -1.12 4.99
C GLY A 68 -16.62 -0.49 5.55
N HIS A 69 -16.77 0.25 6.65
CA HIS A 69 -15.74 1.10 7.24
C HIS A 69 -14.54 0.36 7.85
N LEU A 70 -14.62 -0.97 8.00
CA LEU A 70 -13.52 -1.82 8.47
C LEU A 70 -12.96 -2.75 7.37
N GLY A 71 -13.31 -2.51 6.10
CA GLY A 71 -13.00 -3.42 5.00
C GLY A 71 -11.52 -3.78 4.86
N ASN A 72 -10.62 -2.80 5.05
CA ASN A 72 -9.17 -3.04 5.02
C ASN A 72 -8.72 -4.04 6.11
N PHE A 73 -9.10 -3.80 7.37
CA PHE A 73 -8.75 -4.69 8.48
C PHE A 73 -9.24 -6.12 8.23
N THR A 74 -10.46 -6.28 7.70
CA THR A 74 -11.00 -7.59 7.35
C THR A 74 -10.21 -8.26 6.23
N ARG A 75 -9.87 -7.56 5.14
CA ARG A 75 -9.10 -8.13 4.02
C ARG A 75 -7.67 -8.47 4.42
N THR A 76 -6.95 -7.54 5.04
CA THR A 76 -5.57 -7.78 5.47
C THR A 76 -5.49 -8.90 6.49
N SER A 77 -6.40 -8.95 7.47
CA SER A 77 -6.43 -10.08 8.42
C SER A 77 -6.75 -11.41 7.76
N ALA A 78 -7.63 -11.44 6.75
CA ALA A 78 -7.91 -12.64 5.96
C ALA A 78 -6.66 -13.12 5.19
N ILE A 79 -5.90 -12.20 4.59
CA ILE A 79 -4.63 -12.53 3.90
C ILE A 79 -3.62 -13.10 4.90
N LYS A 80 -3.45 -12.46 6.07
CA LYS A 80 -2.50 -12.94 7.11
C LYS A 80 -2.80 -14.36 7.55
N ARG A 81 -4.09 -14.74 7.66
CA ARG A 81 -4.50 -16.11 8.02
C ARG A 81 -4.06 -17.17 7.01
N LEU A 82 -3.79 -16.80 5.75
CA LEU A 82 -3.28 -17.74 4.74
C LEU A 82 -1.83 -18.16 5.00
N TYR A 83 -1.11 -17.47 5.88
CA TYR A 83 0.31 -17.70 6.17
C TYR A 83 0.56 -17.88 7.68
N PRO A 84 0.10 -18.99 8.29
CA PRO A 84 0.16 -19.20 9.74
C PRO A 84 1.59 -19.37 10.29
N GLY A 85 2.57 -19.76 9.45
CA GLY A 85 3.98 -19.87 9.84
C GLY A 85 4.80 -18.60 9.62
N PHE A 86 4.18 -17.52 9.13
CA PHE A 86 4.86 -16.27 8.88
C PHE A 86 4.89 -15.41 10.15
N ASP A 87 6.08 -14.99 10.58
CA ASP A 87 6.23 -14.10 11.74
C ASP A 87 5.92 -12.66 11.36
N TRP A 88 4.65 -12.27 11.54
CA TRP A 88 4.18 -10.90 11.32
C TRP A 88 4.72 -9.88 12.32
N SER A 89 5.39 -10.31 13.41
CA SER A 89 5.98 -9.42 14.41
C SER A 89 7.42 -9.04 14.12
N SER A 90 8.10 -9.77 13.22
CA SER A 90 9.45 -9.44 12.76
C SER A 90 9.48 -8.10 12.01
N PRO A 91 10.63 -7.38 12.02
CA PRO A 91 10.85 -6.24 11.13
C PRO A 91 10.55 -6.55 9.66
N PHE A 92 11.01 -7.69 9.14
CA PHE A 92 10.69 -8.17 7.80
C PHE A 92 9.17 -8.33 7.60
N GLY A 93 8.50 -8.99 8.54
CA GLY A 93 7.05 -9.18 8.51
C GLY A 93 6.27 -7.89 8.54
N THR A 94 6.75 -6.89 9.28
CA THR A 94 6.18 -5.54 9.33
C THR A 94 6.33 -4.82 7.99
N ALA A 95 7.48 -4.95 7.32
CA ALA A 95 7.68 -4.38 5.99
C ALA A 95 6.76 -5.02 4.94
N ILE A 96 6.56 -6.34 5.01
CA ILE A 96 5.58 -7.05 4.15
C ILE A 96 4.16 -6.57 4.43
N ASP A 97 3.77 -6.34 5.69
CA ASP A 97 2.44 -5.83 6.04
C ASP A 97 2.19 -4.43 5.46
N TYR A 98 3.17 -3.53 5.55
CA TYR A 98 3.07 -2.19 4.95
C TYR A 98 3.00 -2.25 3.43
N MET A 99 3.78 -3.13 2.80
CA MET A 99 3.70 -3.36 1.36
C MET A 99 2.30 -3.84 0.95
N LEU A 100 1.73 -4.82 1.65
CA LEU A 100 0.38 -5.33 1.40
C LEU A 100 -0.68 -4.24 1.55
N LYS A 101 -0.54 -3.37 2.55
CA LYS A 101 -1.47 -2.26 2.79
C LYS A 101 -1.48 -1.25 1.64
N GLN A 102 -0.31 -0.90 1.09
CA GLN A 102 -0.21 0.01 -0.05
C GLN A 102 -0.74 -0.63 -1.34
N PHE A 103 -0.51 -1.93 -1.50
CA PHE A 103 -1.03 -2.69 -2.64
C PHE A 103 -2.57 -2.81 -2.61
N ASP A 104 -3.17 -3.11 -1.45
CA ASP A 104 -4.63 -3.12 -1.27
C ASP A 104 -5.23 -1.74 -1.59
N ALA A 105 -4.60 -0.65 -1.12
CA ALA A 105 -5.03 0.71 -1.44
C ALA A 105 -4.98 1.00 -2.95
N ALA A 106 -3.92 0.58 -3.65
CA ALA A 106 -3.83 0.73 -5.11
C ALA A 106 -4.94 -0.04 -5.84
N MET A 107 -5.24 -1.28 -5.42
CA MET A 107 -6.31 -2.10 -6.01
C MET A 107 -7.68 -1.51 -5.75
N ILE A 108 -7.93 -0.96 -4.56
CA ILE A 108 -9.15 -0.24 -4.25
C ILE A 108 -9.33 0.91 -5.21
N LEU A 109 -8.35 1.81 -5.32
CA LEU A 109 -8.40 2.99 -6.20
C LEU A 109 -8.68 2.60 -7.65
N TYR A 110 -8.04 1.52 -8.12
CA TYR A 110 -8.30 0.94 -9.43
C TYR A 110 -9.76 0.46 -9.56
N SER A 111 -10.26 -0.27 -8.57
CA SER A 111 -11.62 -0.85 -8.60
C SER A 111 -12.74 0.20 -8.52
N VAL A 112 -12.54 1.30 -7.78
CA VAL A 112 -13.56 2.33 -7.61
C VAL A 112 -13.52 3.40 -8.71
N GLY A 113 -12.46 3.44 -9.52
CA GLY A 113 -12.28 4.42 -10.59
C GLY A 113 -12.21 5.87 -10.11
N ARG A 114 -11.78 6.09 -8.86
CA ARG A 114 -11.72 7.41 -8.21
C ARG A 114 -10.30 7.69 -7.72
N ARG A 115 -9.95 8.97 -7.61
CA ARG A 115 -8.72 9.41 -6.95
C ARG A 115 -8.85 9.23 -5.44
N SER A 116 -7.74 8.94 -4.78
CA SER A 116 -7.69 8.90 -3.31
C SER A 116 -8.12 10.25 -2.75
N VAL A 117 -8.70 10.21 -1.57
CA VAL A 117 -9.12 11.41 -0.87
C VAL A 117 -7.91 12.12 -0.26
N THR A 118 -6.86 11.38 0.09
CA THR A 118 -5.54 11.94 0.44
C THR A 118 -4.80 12.59 -0.73
N GLY A 119 -5.29 12.44 -1.97
CA GLY A 119 -4.64 12.96 -3.18
C GLY A 119 -3.58 12.05 -3.78
N GLU A 120 -3.22 10.94 -3.12
CA GLU A 120 -2.28 9.94 -3.64
C GLU A 120 -2.97 9.05 -4.68
N ASN A 121 -2.44 8.94 -5.90
CA ASN A 121 -3.02 8.08 -6.93
C ASN A 121 -2.37 6.69 -6.92
N ILE A 122 -2.79 5.85 -7.87
CA ILE A 122 -2.27 4.48 -8.03
C ILE A 122 -0.74 4.47 -8.19
N PRO A 123 -0.10 5.33 -9.01
CA PRO A 123 1.36 5.33 -9.16
C PRO A 123 2.11 5.60 -7.85
N GLU A 124 1.64 6.53 -7.03
CA GLU A 124 2.24 6.87 -5.73
C GLU A 124 2.15 5.68 -4.78
N ARG A 125 1.00 4.99 -4.74
CA ARG A 125 0.85 3.74 -3.96
C ARG A 125 1.76 2.62 -4.45
N LEU A 126 1.96 2.48 -5.76
CA LEU A 126 2.86 1.49 -6.33
C LEU A 126 4.35 1.84 -6.11
N GLN A 127 4.68 3.13 -6.02
CA GLN A 127 6.01 3.58 -5.60
C GLN A 127 6.28 3.18 -4.15
N ASP A 128 5.32 3.35 -3.25
CA ASP A 128 5.45 2.89 -1.86
C ASP A 128 5.68 1.37 -1.80
N VAL A 129 4.93 0.58 -2.58
CA VAL A 129 5.15 -0.87 -2.71
C VAL A 129 6.59 -1.18 -3.13
N SER A 130 7.13 -0.43 -4.09
CA SER A 130 8.52 -0.57 -4.56
C SER A 130 9.56 -0.17 -3.51
N VAL A 131 9.24 0.78 -2.63
CA VAL A 131 10.11 1.15 -1.50
C VAL A 131 10.10 0.06 -0.45
N TYR A 132 8.92 -0.38 -0.01
CA TYR A 132 8.79 -1.42 1.01
C TYR A 132 9.35 -2.76 0.56
N SER A 133 9.28 -3.11 -0.72
CA SER A 133 9.91 -4.34 -1.22
C SER A 133 11.43 -4.33 -1.07
N LYS A 134 12.09 -3.19 -1.31
CA LYS A 134 13.55 -3.03 -1.11
C LYS A 134 13.91 -3.08 0.38
N ILE A 135 13.13 -2.41 1.23
CA ILE A 135 13.33 -2.46 2.68
C ILE A 135 13.17 -3.89 3.19
N ALA A 136 12.15 -4.62 2.72
CA ALA A 136 11.94 -6.02 3.07
C ALA A 136 13.13 -6.90 2.65
N SER A 137 13.73 -6.68 1.47
CA SER A 137 14.94 -7.41 1.07
C SER A 137 16.12 -7.16 2.02
N LEU A 138 16.36 -5.91 2.42
CA LEU A 138 17.43 -5.57 3.36
C LEU A 138 17.19 -6.20 4.74
N LEU A 139 15.96 -6.10 5.25
CA LEU A 139 15.60 -6.68 6.54
C LEU A 139 15.68 -8.21 6.52
N TRP A 140 15.34 -8.85 5.40
CA TRP A 140 15.51 -10.28 5.22
C TRP A 140 16.99 -10.69 5.36
N GLU A 141 17.90 -9.96 4.71
CA GLU A 141 19.35 -10.20 4.79
C GLU A 141 19.88 -10.01 6.22
N ASP A 142 19.42 -8.98 6.92
CA ASP A 142 19.81 -8.70 8.32
C ASP A 142 19.27 -9.74 9.31
N GLU A 143 18.04 -10.23 9.09
CA GLU A 143 17.39 -11.23 9.93
C GLU A 143 17.86 -12.66 9.68
N GLN A 144 18.40 -12.95 8.48
CA GLN A 144 19.06 -14.23 8.30
C GLN A 144 20.16 -14.32 9.37
N PRO A 145 20.23 -15.42 10.15
CA PRO A 145 21.41 -15.66 10.96
C PRO A 145 22.57 -15.54 9.99
N LYS A 146 23.49 -14.59 10.22
CA LYS A 146 24.69 -14.41 9.38
C LYS A 146 25.26 -15.79 9.23
N LEU A 147 24.93 -16.44 8.11
CA LEU A 147 25.38 -17.78 7.85
C LEU A 147 26.88 -17.57 7.95
N ASN A 148 27.53 -18.34 8.81
CA ASN A 148 28.97 -18.29 9.01
C ASN A 148 29.62 -18.87 7.74
N ILE A 149 29.26 -18.31 6.59
CA ILE A 149 29.90 -18.40 5.32
C ILE A 149 31.21 -17.69 5.61
N LYS A 150 32.21 -18.51 5.97
CA LYS A 150 33.59 -18.10 5.80
C LYS A 150 33.66 -17.44 4.42
N PRO A 151 34.12 -16.18 4.32
CA PRO A 151 34.22 -15.54 3.04
C PRO A 151 35.24 -16.32 2.19
N ASP A 152 34.77 -17.30 1.41
CA ASP A 152 35.46 -17.78 0.21
C ASP A 152 35.29 -16.75 -0.92
N THR A 153 35.33 -15.47 -0.56
CA THR A 153 35.29 -14.29 -1.42
C THR A 153 36.52 -14.21 -2.32
N LYS A 154 37.48 -15.14 -2.24
CA LYS A 154 38.60 -15.20 -3.16
C LYS A 154 38.25 -15.78 -4.53
N ILE A 155 37.19 -16.57 -4.67
CA ILE A 155 36.92 -17.27 -5.93
C ILE A 155 36.17 -16.36 -6.93
N ILE A 156 35.18 -15.60 -6.46
CA ILE A 156 34.32 -14.82 -7.37
C ILE A 156 35.01 -13.54 -7.89
N THR A 157 35.89 -12.91 -7.11
CA THR A 157 36.55 -11.66 -7.55
C THR A 157 37.66 -11.88 -8.57
N GLU A 158 38.36 -13.02 -8.54
CA GLU A 158 39.43 -13.33 -9.50
C GLU A 158 38.81 -13.74 -10.84
N GLU A 159 37.76 -14.57 -10.83
CA GLU A 159 37.10 -15.06 -12.05
C GLU A 159 36.39 -13.92 -12.81
N ILE A 160 35.73 -13.02 -12.09
CA ILE A 160 35.11 -11.82 -12.70
C ILE A 160 36.18 -10.84 -13.19
N ARG A 161 37.30 -10.68 -12.47
CA ARG A 161 38.42 -9.83 -12.91
C ARG A 161 39.08 -10.37 -14.19
N ASP A 162 39.28 -11.68 -14.28
CA ASP A 162 39.86 -12.32 -15.46
C ASP A 162 38.93 -12.22 -16.67
N GLN A 163 37.63 -12.42 -16.47
CA GLN A 163 36.64 -12.24 -17.54
C GLN A 163 36.60 -10.78 -18.04
N LEU A 164 36.66 -9.80 -17.15
CA LEU A 164 36.66 -8.38 -17.51
C LEU A 164 37.96 -7.95 -18.21
N THR A 165 39.09 -8.51 -17.79
CA THR A 165 40.40 -8.22 -18.38
C THR A 165 40.51 -8.79 -19.79
N LYS A 166 39.96 -9.99 -20.02
CA LYS A 166 39.88 -10.62 -21.35
C LYS A 166 39.00 -9.82 -22.32
N GLN A 167 37.86 -9.30 -21.85
CA GLN A 167 36.98 -8.46 -22.67
C GLN A 167 37.60 -7.09 -23.03
N LEU A 168 38.55 -6.59 -22.25
CA LEU A 168 39.25 -5.33 -22.54
C LEU A 168 40.43 -5.50 -23.52
N GLN A 169 41.02 -6.69 -23.59
CA GLN A 169 42.11 -7.00 -24.53
C GLN A 169 41.63 -7.29 -25.96
N ASP A 170 40.41 -7.79 -26.13
CA ASP A 170 39.83 -8.12 -27.44
C ASP A 170 39.13 -6.93 -28.14
N LYS A 171 39.18 -5.71 -27.58
CA LYS A 171 38.67 -4.53 -28.29
C LYS A 171 39.66 -4.11 -29.39
N PRO A 172 39.28 -4.20 -30.69
CA PRO A 172 40.14 -3.73 -31.76
C PRO A 172 40.37 -2.22 -31.58
N ALA A 173 41.64 -1.81 -31.65
CA ALA A 173 42.03 -0.41 -31.62
C ALA A 173 41.21 0.36 -32.66
N LYS A 174 40.48 1.39 -32.21
CA LYS A 174 39.79 2.30 -33.13
C LYS A 174 40.85 2.92 -34.05
N ASP A 175 40.73 2.60 -35.32
CA ASP A 175 41.58 3.08 -36.40
C ASP A 175 41.53 4.61 -36.46
N PRO A 176 42.64 5.34 -36.24
CA PRO A 176 42.65 6.80 -36.21
C PRO A 176 42.60 7.46 -37.60
N THR A 177 42.43 6.70 -38.69
CA THR A 177 42.33 7.25 -40.04
C THR A 177 40.89 7.37 -40.54
N LEU A 178 40.16 8.37 -40.03
CA LEU A 178 39.13 9.06 -40.81
C LEU A 178 39.41 10.56 -40.81
N SER A 179 40.46 10.84 -41.57
CA SER A 179 40.76 12.08 -42.28
C SER A 179 39.50 12.79 -42.82
N CYS A 180 39.43 14.09 -42.51
CA CYS A 180 39.23 15.19 -43.44
C CYS A 180 38.23 14.97 -44.60
N GLY A 181 37.12 15.70 -44.57
CA GLY A 181 36.23 15.78 -45.73
C GLY A 181 35.08 16.75 -45.56
N ILE A 182 35.26 17.94 -46.15
CA ILE A 182 34.21 18.83 -46.66
C ILE A 182 33.68 19.87 -45.66
N CYS A 183 34.47 20.94 -45.54
CA CYS A 183 33.95 22.29 -45.48
C CYS A 183 33.30 22.68 -46.82
N GLY A 184 32.18 23.41 -46.76
CA GLY A 184 31.73 24.31 -47.80
C GLY A 184 30.50 23.84 -48.58
N PHE A 185 29.37 24.54 -48.41
CA PHE A 185 28.75 25.28 -49.51
C PHE A 185 27.71 26.28 -48.97
N THR A 186 27.84 27.52 -49.43
CA THR A 186 26.99 28.69 -49.22
C THR A 186 25.87 28.77 -50.26
N HIS A 187 24.99 29.78 -50.06
CA HIS A 187 23.87 30.28 -50.91
C HIS A 187 22.52 29.63 -50.59
N GLY A 188 21.40 30.35 -50.42
CA GLY A 188 21.08 31.74 -50.73
C GLY A 188 19.64 31.78 -51.25
N THR A 189 18.79 32.60 -50.63
CA THR A 189 17.58 33.25 -51.17
C THR A 189 16.67 32.51 -52.17
N SER A 190 15.42 32.27 -51.75
CA SER A 190 14.23 32.99 -52.24
C SER A 190 13.05 32.75 -51.30
#